data_AF-A0A6N4T0D1-F1
#
_entry.id   AF-A0A6N4T0D1-F1
#
_cell.length_a   1.000
_cell.length_b   1.000
_cell.length_c   1.000
_cell.angle_alpha   90.00
_cell.angle_beta   90.00
_cell.angle_gamma   90.00
#
_symmetry.space_group_name_H-M   'P 1'
#
loop_
_entity.id
_entity.type
_entity.pdbx_description
1 polymer ?
#
loop_
_entity_poly.entity_id
_entity_poly.type
_entity_poly.pdbx_seq_one_letter_code
_entity_poly.pdbx_strand_id
1 'polypeptide(L)'
;MKSSSPATSSNAYKKRLYSRVIFIFAFFGLLILPALIHLSGKWQGSNTENRVLASAPVLPANMADMLKFPVAVDAYLNDHFGLRSQLVAWNNSLRYHLLGDINAVQLTAGKDGYIFFNSHAANTPLGMVHFLCGKNVTAQDRVGMVETASGFMQAALQTKADSYLLMVPTKPIVYAEKMPDWLQSQCKLYTPPCQA
;
A
#
# COMPACT_ATOMS: atom_id res chain seq x y z
N MET A 1 -54.46 -48.47 9.51
CA MET A 1 -53.03 -48.28 9.23
C MET A 1 -52.88 -47.65 7.85
N LYS A 2 -52.60 -46.34 7.77
CA LYS A 2 -52.39 -45.62 6.49
C LYS A 2 -50.90 -45.33 6.37
N SER A 3 -50.22 -46.10 5.53
CA SER A 3 -48.82 -45.91 5.18
C SER A 3 -48.67 -44.65 4.34
N SER A 4 -47.96 -43.65 4.86
CA SER A 4 -47.61 -42.42 4.14
C SER A 4 -46.22 -42.55 3.53
N SER A 5 -46.16 -42.57 2.19
CA SER A 5 -44.93 -42.58 1.39
C SER A 5 -44.08 -41.30 1.56
N PRO A 6 -42.74 -41.39 1.54
CA PRO A 6 -41.86 -40.23 1.54
C PRO A 6 -41.49 -39.83 0.11
N ALA A 7 -42.34 -39.05 -0.57
CA ALA A 7 -42.08 -38.59 -1.95
C ALA A 7 -41.45 -37.19 -2.07
N THR A 8 -41.06 -36.55 -0.95
CA THR A 8 -40.60 -35.15 -0.92
C THR A 8 -39.08 -34.95 -0.85
N SER A 9 -38.28 -36.00 -0.74
CA SER A 9 -36.82 -35.89 -0.53
C SER A 9 -35.99 -35.61 -1.81
N SER A 10 -36.43 -36.13 -2.97
CA SER A 10 -35.67 -36.10 -4.23
C SER A 10 -35.49 -34.68 -4.81
N ASN A 11 -36.54 -33.86 -4.83
CA ASN A 11 -36.48 -32.50 -5.38
C ASN A 11 -35.72 -31.53 -4.48
N ALA A 12 -35.81 -31.69 -3.16
CA ALA A 12 -35.04 -30.88 -2.21
C ALA A 12 -33.53 -31.18 -2.31
N TYR A 13 -33.17 -32.45 -2.50
CA TYR A 13 -31.79 -32.86 -2.75
C TYR A 13 -31.24 -32.31 -4.07
N LYS A 14 -31.99 -32.46 -5.18
CA LYS A 14 -31.60 -31.92 -6.50
C LYS A 14 -31.43 -30.39 -6.48
N LYS A 15 -32.32 -29.66 -5.79
CA LYS A 15 -32.23 -28.20 -5.64
C LYS A 15 -31.00 -27.77 -4.83
N ARG A 16 -30.67 -28.48 -3.76
CA ARG A 16 -29.44 -28.25 -2.97
C ARG A 16 -28.18 -28.59 -3.78
N LEU A 17 -28.20 -29.67 -4.56
CA LEU A 17 -27.10 -30.05 -5.44
C LEU A 17 -26.87 -29.02 -6.54
N TYR A 18 -27.94 -28.55 -7.20
CA TYR A 18 -27.88 -27.52 -8.24
C TYR A 18 -27.35 -26.19 -7.69
N SER A 19 -27.82 -25.78 -6.51
CA SER A 19 -27.30 -24.60 -5.82
C SER A 19 -25.80 -24.71 -5.48
N ARG A 20 -25.32 -25.89 -5.10
CA ARG A 20 -23.89 -26.14 -4.84
C ARG A 20 -23.07 -26.07 -6.12
N VAL A 21 -23.56 -26.68 -7.20
CA VAL A 21 -22.87 -26.67 -8.50
C VAL A 21 -22.78 -25.25 -9.05
N ILE A 22 -23.86 -24.46 -8.98
CA ILE A 22 -23.82 -23.03 -9.35
C ILE A 22 -22.80 -22.28 -8.50
N PHE A 23 -22.82 -22.47 -7.18
CA PHE A 23 -21.87 -21.80 -6.29
C PHE A 23 -20.42 -22.14 -6.64
N ILE A 24 -20.14 -23.42 -6.92
CA ILE A 24 -18.81 -23.89 -7.34
C ILE A 24 -18.38 -23.19 -8.64
N PHE A 25 -19.22 -23.21 -9.67
CA PHE A 25 -18.90 -22.56 -10.94
C PHE A 25 -18.78 -21.04 -10.82
N ALA A 26 -19.61 -20.39 -10.01
CA ALA A 26 -19.51 -18.97 -9.74
C ALA A 26 -18.20 -18.62 -9.01
N PHE A 27 -17.81 -19.41 -8.02
CA PHE A 27 -16.56 -19.24 -7.28
C PHE A 27 -15.33 -19.41 -8.18
N PHE A 28 -15.26 -20.50 -8.95
CA PHE A 28 -14.15 -20.71 -9.90
C PHE A 28 -14.17 -19.67 -11.03
N GLY A 29 -15.35 -19.29 -11.51
CA GLY A 29 -15.51 -18.22 -12.50
C GLY A 29 -14.95 -16.89 -11.98
N LEU A 30 -15.25 -16.52 -10.73
CA LEU A 30 -14.71 -15.33 -10.08
C LEU A 30 -13.18 -15.37 -9.97
N LEU A 31 -12.60 -16.52 -9.61
CA LEU A 31 -11.14 -16.69 -9.50
C LEU A 31 -10.43 -16.64 -10.85
N ILE A 32 -11.07 -17.14 -11.92
CA ILE A 32 -10.49 -17.21 -13.27
C ILE A 32 -10.69 -15.88 -14.03
N LEU A 33 -11.65 -15.06 -13.63
CA LEU A 33 -11.98 -13.79 -14.30
C LEU A 33 -10.77 -12.86 -14.52
N PRO A 34 -9.90 -12.59 -13.52
CA PRO A 34 -8.74 -11.72 -13.74
C PRO A 34 -7.75 -12.29 -14.76
N ALA A 35 -7.57 -13.62 -14.78
CA ALA A 35 -6.70 -14.31 -15.74
C ALA A 35 -7.26 -14.23 -17.17
N LEU A 36 -8.58 -14.38 -17.34
CA LEU A 36 -9.23 -14.20 -18.65
C LEU A 36 -9.11 -12.76 -19.15
N ILE A 37 -9.26 -11.78 -18.25
CA ILE A 37 -9.12 -10.36 -18.57
C ILE A 37 -7.68 -10.05 -18.97
N HIS A 38 -6.68 -10.62 -18.29
CA HIS A 38 -5.27 -10.51 -18.67
C HIS A 38 -5.02 -11.04 -20.09
N LEU A 39 -5.51 -12.25 -20.40
CA LEU A 39 -5.37 -12.87 -21.73
C LEU A 39 -6.05 -12.06 -22.85
N SER A 40 -7.09 -11.28 -22.52
CA SER A 40 -7.77 -10.43 -23.49
C SER A 40 -6.92 -9.24 -23.97
N GLY A 41 -5.85 -8.88 -23.25
CA GLY A 41 -4.97 -7.74 -23.58
C GLY A 41 -5.62 -6.35 -23.47
N LYS A 42 -6.93 -6.26 -23.20
CA LYS A 42 -7.71 -5.01 -23.19
C LYS A 42 -7.56 -4.18 -21.91
N TRP A 43 -7.02 -4.78 -20.84
CA TRP A 43 -6.94 -4.20 -19.50
C TRP A 43 -5.55 -4.37 -18.89
N GLN A 44 -4.53 -3.94 -19.65
CA GLN A 44 -3.21 -3.70 -19.10
C GLN A 44 -3.29 -2.36 -18.36
N GLY A 45 -3.25 -2.40 -17.03
CA GLY A 45 -3.35 -1.20 -16.21
C GLY A 45 -2.30 -0.17 -16.60
N SER A 46 -2.67 1.12 -16.55
CA SER A 46 -1.70 2.20 -16.65
C SER A 46 -0.65 2.03 -15.53
N ASN A 47 0.64 2.14 -15.86
CA ASN A 47 1.74 2.17 -14.89
C ASN A 47 1.65 3.43 -14.02
N THR A 48 0.79 3.41 -13.01
CA THR A 48 0.61 4.53 -12.08
C THR A 48 1.79 4.70 -11.12
N GLU A 49 2.65 3.69 -10.95
CA GLU A 49 3.80 3.71 -10.04
C GLU A 49 5.13 4.10 -10.69
N ASN A 50 5.13 4.51 -11.97
CA ASN A 50 6.36 4.89 -12.70
C ASN A 50 7.48 3.83 -12.59
N ARG A 51 7.10 2.55 -12.55
CA ARG A 51 7.98 1.39 -12.39
C ARG A 51 8.23 0.71 -13.73
N VAL A 52 9.44 0.21 -13.94
CA VAL A 52 9.78 -0.62 -15.09
C VAL A 52 9.13 -2.00 -14.93
N LEU A 53 8.29 -2.38 -15.87
CA LEU A 53 7.59 -3.67 -15.88
C LEU A 53 8.54 -4.81 -16.23
N ALA A 54 8.38 -5.94 -15.56
CA ALA A 54 9.10 -7.17 -15.85
C ALA A 54 8.80 -7.68 -17.28
N SER A 55 9.82 -8.05 -18.03
CA SER A 55 9.64 -8.68 -19.33
C SER A 55 8.98 -10.06 -19.21
N ALA A 56 8.30 -10.52 -20.26
CA ALA A 56 7.77 -11.89 -20.32
C ALA A 56 8.90 -12.93 -20.10
N PRO A 57 8.68 -13.95 -19.27
CA PRO A 57 9.70 -14.95 -18.97
C PRO A 57 9.96 -15.82 -20.21
N VAL A 58 11.24 -16.11 -20.47
CA VAL A 58 11.65 -17.02 -21.54
C VAL A 58 11.64 -18.45 -21.01
N LEU A 59 11.28 -19.41 -21.88
CA LEU A 59 11.35 -20.83 -21.54
C LEU A 59 12.79 -21.23 -21.16
N PRO A 60 12.98 -21.96 -20.04
CA PRO A 60 14.31 -22.31 -19.57
C PRO A 60 15.00 -23.28 -20.52
N ALA A 61 16.26 -23.00 -20.88
CA ALA A 61 17.05 -23.83 -21.78
C ALA A 61 17.94 -24.85 -21.04
N ASN A 62 18.16 -24.65 -19.74
CA ASN A 62 19.01 -25.50 -18.90
C ASN A 62 18.50 -25.57 -17.45
N MET A 63 19.11 -26.43 -16.64
CA MET A 63 18.72 -26.62 -15.23
C MET A 63 18.89 -25.38 -14.36
N ALA A 64 19.90 -24.55 -14.63
CA ALA A 64 20.10 -23.30 -13.88
C ALA A 64 18.99 -22.29 -14.17
N ASP A 65 18.49 -22.23 -15.42
CA ASP A 65 17.36 -21.39 -15.81
C ASP A 65 16.05 -21.92 -15.25
N MET A 66 15.89 -23.25 -15.17
CA MET A 66 14.70 -23.88 -14.57
C MET A 66 14.50 -23.47 -13.11
N LEU A 67 15.59 -23.30 -12.35
CA LEU A 67 15.53 -22.82 -10.96
C LEU A 67 15.12 -21.34 -10.85
N LYS A 68 15.39 -20.53 -11.88
CA LYS A 68 15.07 -19.09 -11.90
C LYS A 68 13.71 -18.80 -12.53
N PHE A 69 13.19 -19.71 -13.33
CA PHE A 69 11.94 -19.54 -14.07
C PHE A 69 10.73 -19.18 -13.20
N PRO A 70 10.48 -19.80 -12.03
CA PRO A 70 9.35 -19.44 -11.18
C PRO A 70 9.40 -17.98 -10.69
N VAL A 71 10.59 -17.48 -10.35
CA VAL A 71 10.78 -16.09 -9.90
C VAL A 71 10.50 -15.11 -11.05
N ALA A 72 10.93 -15.43 -12.27
CA ALA A 72 10.65 -14.60 -13.44
C ALA A 72 9.16 -14.58 -13.81
N VAL A 73 8.48 -15.74 -13.70
CA VAL A 73 7.02 -15.83 -13.89
C VAL A 73 6.28 -15.02 -12.83
N ASP A 74 6.66 -15.14 -11.55
CA ASP A 74 6.03 -14.40 -10.47
C ASP A 74 6.22 -12.88 -10.64
N ALA A 75 7.43 -12.43 -11.02
CA ALA A 75 7.68 -11.03 -11.34
C ALA A 75 6.81 -10.53 -12.50
N TYR A 76 6.71 -11.30 -13.58
CA TYR A 76 5.88 -10.95 -14.73
C TYR A 76 4.40 -10.88 -14.38
N LEU A 77 3.87 -11.90 -13.69
CA LEU A 77 2.48 -11.93 -13.26
C LEU A 77 2.18 -10.79 -12.30
N ASN A 78 3.07 -10.48 -11.37
CA ASN A 78 2.89 -9.34 -10.47
C ASN A 78 2.70 -8.03 -11.24
N ASP A 79 3.45 -7.85 -12.32
CA ASP A 79 3.43 -6.61 -13.10
C ASP A 79 2.29 -6.56 -14.14
N HIS A 80 1.84 -7.72 -14.63
CA HIS A 80 0.89 -7.80 -15.74
C HIS A 80 -0.49 -8.32 -15.37
N PHE A 81 -0.73 -8.70 -14.11
CA PHE A 81 -2.01 -9.27 -13.68
C PHE A 81 -3.19 -8.33 -14.03
N GLY A 82 -4.13 -8.85 -14.81
CA GLY A 82 -5.35 -8.15 -15.17
C GLY A 82 -6.13 -7.75 -13.92
N LEU A 83 -6.58 -6.51 -13.86
CA LEU A 83 -7.30 -5.92 -12.72
C LEU A 83 -6.50 -5.67 -11.43
N ARG A 84 -5.16 -5.79 -11.44
CA ARG A 84 -4.35 -5.61 -10.23
C ARG A 84 -4.66 -4.29 -9.52
N SER A 85 -4.66 -3.16 -10.24
CA SER A 85 -4.86 -1.85 -9.63
C SER A 85 -6.24 -1.72 -8.99
N GLN A 86 -7.29 -2.27 -9.62
CA GLN A 86 -8.65 -2.28 -9.09
C GLN A 86 -8.74 -3.15 -7.85
N LEU A 87 -8.18 -4.37 -7.88
CA LEU A 87 -8.19 -5.29 -6.74
C LEU A 87 -7.41 -4.74 -5.54
N VAL A 88 -6.24 -4.14 -5.80
CA VAL A 88 -5.44 -3.48 -4.76
C VAL A 88 -6.19 -2.28 -4.18
N ALA A 89 -6.79 -1.43 -5.01
CA ALA A 89 -7.59 -0.30 -4.56
C ALA A 89 -8.81 -0.75 -3.73
N TRP A 90 -9.51 -1.78 -4.18
CA TRP A 90 -10.64 -2.37 -3.44
C TRP A 90 -10.21 -2.96 -2.10
N ASN A 91 -9.13 -3.74 -2.09
CA ASN A 91 -8.58 -4.31 -0.86
C ASN A 91 -8.16 -3.20 0.13
N ASN A 92 -7.47 -2.17 -0.35
CA ASN A 92 -7.06 -1.04 0.48
C ASN A 92 -8.27 -0.27 1.02
N SER A 93 -9.29 -0.04 0.18
CA SER A 93 -10.54 0.60 0.60
C SER A 93 -11.28 -0.21 1.66
N LEU A 94 -11.41 -1.53 1.47
CA LEU A 94 -12.07 -2.42 2.43
C LEU A 94 -11.33 -2.43 3.77
N ARG A 95 -10.00 -2.60 3.74
CA ARG A 95 -9.17 -2.57 4.96
C ARG A 95 -9.27 -1.23 5.68
N TYR A 96 -9.24 -0.13 4.94
CA TYR A 96 -9.35 1.20 5.51
C TYR A 96 -10.70 1.44 6.18
N HIS A 97 -11.82 1.16 5.49
CA HIS A 97 -13.15 1.46 6.01
C HIS A 97 -13.64 0.45 7.06
N LEU A 98 -13.25 -0.82 6.96
CA LEU A 98 -13.72 -1.86 7.88
C LEU A 98 -12.79 -2.04 9.09
N LEU A 99 -11.48 -1.87 8.92
CA LEU A 99 -10.48 -2.15 9.94
C LEU A 99 -9.73 -0.89 10.41
N GLY A 100 -9.87 0.24 9.71
CA GLY A 100 -9.06 1.44 9.97
C GLY A 100 -7.58 1.25 9.62
N ASP A 101 -7.25 0.22 8.84
CA ASP A 101 -5.85 -0.16 8.54
C ASP A 101 -5.43 0.30 7.14
N ILE A 102 -4.16 0.70 7.00
CA ILE A 102 -3.54 1.06 5.73
C ILE A 102 -2.47 0.04 5.39
N ASN A 103 -2.59 -0.56 4.21
CA ASN A 103 -1.64 -1.55 3.70
C ASN A 103 -0.38 -0.90 3.10
N ALA A 104 0.25 -0.01 3.85
CA ALA A 104 1.50 0.64 3.50
C ALA A 104 2.23 1.09 4.78
N VAL A 105 3.40 0.49 5.06
CA VAL A 105 4.17 0.73 6.29
C VAL A 105 4.58 2.20 6.46
N GLN A 106 4.77 2.90 5.33
CA GLN A 106 5.15 4.31 5.28
C GLN A 106 3.97 5.28 5.49
N LEU A 107 2.76 4.76 5.65
CA LEU A 107 1.55 5.54 5.87
C LEU A 107 0.96 5.23 7.25
N THR A 108 0.26 6.20 7.83
CA THR A 108 -0.45 6.05 9.10
C THR A 108 -1.84 6.63 8.97
N ALA A 109 -2.84 5.82 9.32
CA ALA A 109 -4.22 6.26 9.40
C ALA A 109 -4.37 7.24 10.56
N GLY A 110 -5.05 8.36 10.30
CA GLY A 110 -5.46 9.33 11.30
C GLY A 110 -6.97 9.35 11.50
N LYS A 111 -7.43 10.32 12.27
CA LYS A 111 -8.85 10.61 12.50
C LYS A 111 -9.46 11.28 11.28
N ASP A 112 -10.79 11.19 11.14
CA ASP A 112 -11.57 11.89 10.12
C ASP A 112 -11.10 11.70 8.67
N GLY A 113 -10.65 10.50 8.30
CA GLY A 113 -10.20 10.23 6.93
C GLY A 113 -8.74 10.62 6.64
N TYR A 114 -8.01 11.19 7.61
CA TYR A 114 -6.64 11.65 7.39
C TYR A 114 -5.68 10.48 7.19
N ILE A 115 -4.73 10.66 6.28
CA ILE A 115 -3.62 9.74 6.04
C ILE A 115 -2.32 10.54 6.09
N PHE A 116 -1.40 10.08 6.92
CA PHE A 116 -0.11 10.71 7.15
C PHE A 116 0.99 9.89 6.52
N PHE A 117 1.84 10.52 5.72
CA PHE A 117 3.13 9.95 5.38
C PHE A 117 4.00 9.95 6.63
N ASN A 118 4.63 8.81 6.94
CA ASN A 118 5.27 8.58 8.24
C ASN A 118 6.77 8.31 8.16
N SER A 119 7.30 7.88 7.00
CA SER A 119 8.70 7.55 6.81
C SER A 119 9.07 7.40 5.34
N HIS A 120 10.29 7.84 4.99
CA HIS A 120 10.88 7.63 3.67
C HIS A 120 11.41 6.20 3.48
N ALA A 121 11.63 5.45 4.57
CA ALA A 121 12.17 4.09 4.49
C ALA A 121 11.19 3.09 5.13
N ALA A 122 10.85 2.05 4.37
CA ALA A 122 9.87 1.04 4.81
C ALA A 122 10.34 0.24 6.04
N ASN A 123 11.65 0.16 6.29
CA ASN A 123 12.23 -0.52 7.44
C ASN A 123 12.24 0.33 8.73
N THR A 124 11.89 1.61 8.66
CA THR A 124 11.82 2.51 9.82
C THR A 124 10.44 3.16 9.91
N PRO A 125 9.38 2.39 10.22
CA PRO A 125 8.03 2.93 10.35
C PRO A 125 7.99 4.10 11.35
N LEU A 126 7.22 5.13 11.02
CA LEU A 126 7.08 6.36 11.82
C LEU A 126 8.36 7.21 11.94
N GLY A 127 9.46 6.85 11.26
CA GLY A 127 10.75 7.53 11.41
C GLY A 127 10.69 9.04 11.20
N MET A 128 9.93 9.52 10.20
CA MET A 128 9.76 10.95 9.94
C MET A 128 8.92 11.61 11.04
N VAL A 129 7.81 11.00 11.46
CA VAL A 129 6.97 11.60 12.52
C VAL A 129 7.72 11.64 13.85
N HIS A 130 8.44 10.58 14.19
CA HIS A 130 9.30 10.52 15.36
C HIS A 130 10.35 11.63 15.34
N PHE A 131 11.02 11.84 14.21
CA PHE A 131 11.97 12.93 14.03
C PHE A 131 11.31 14.30 14.24
N LEU A 132 10.14 14.54 13.64
CA LEU A 132 9.39 15.78 13.80
C LEU A 132 8.98 16.06 15.25
N CYS A 133 8.69 15.01 16.02
CA CYS A 133 8.39 15.13 17.44
C CYS A 133 9.65 15.25 18.32
N GLY A 134 10.86 15.06 17.76
CA GLY A 134 12.12 15.11 18.50
C GLY A 134 12.56 13.79 19.12
N LYS A 135 11.90 12.68 18.79
CA LYS A 135 12.31 11.34 19.23
C LYS A 135 13.54 10.90 18.44
N ASN A 136 14.55 10.41 19.16
CA ASN A 136 15.86 10.01 18.60
C ASN A 136 16.63 11.17 17.91
N VAL A 137 16.35 12.43 18.26
CA VAL A 137 17.10 13.58 17.77
C VAL A 137 18.16 13.97 18.79
N THR A 138 19.43 13.87 18.40
CA THR A 138 20.59 14.25 19.23
C THR A 138 20.89 15.74 19.11
N ALA A 139 21.78 16.25 19.97
CA ALA A 139 22.28 17.62 19.85
C ALA A 139 23.07 17.83 18.55
N GLN A 140 23.85 16.83 18.12
CA GLN A 140 24.56 16.88 16.85
C GLN A 140 23.61 16.96 15.66
N ASP A 141 22.50 16.21 15.68
CA ASP A 141 21.51 16.26 14.60
C ASP A 141 20.94 17.68 14.43
N ARG A 142 20.66 18.37 15.55
CA ARG A 142 20.16 19.76 15.52
C ARG A 142 21.17 20.72 14.91
N VAL A 143 22.44 20.59 15.29
CA VAL A 143 23.52 21.43 14.73
C VAL A 143 23.65 21.16 13.23
N GLY A 144 23.67 19.88 12.81
CA GLY A 144 23.77 19.51 11.40
C GLY A 144 22.61 20.02 10.54
N MET A 145 21.38 20.07 11.09
CA MET A 145 20.24 20.68 10.40
C MET A 145 20.45 22.19 10.15
N VAL A 146 20.90 22.93 11.16
CA VAL A 146 21.17 24.38 11.06
C VAL A 146 22.31 24.64 10.09
N GLU A 147 23.37 23.85 10.14
CA GLU A 147 24.51 23.94 9.22
C GLU A 147 24.10 23.65 7.79
N THR A 148 23.29 22.61 7.55
CA THR A 148 22.78 22.29 6.20
C THR A 148 21.91 23.42 5.65
N ALA A 149 20.98 23.94 6.45
CA ALA A 149 20.09 25.02 6.03
C ALA A 149 20.86 26.32 5.74
N SER A 150 21.79 26.69 6.62
CA SER A 150 22.61 27.89 6.45
C SER A 150 23.61 27.76 5.29
N GLY A 151 24.22 26.59 5.09
CA GLY A 151 25.09 26.30 3.95
C GLY A 151 24.36 26.38 2.62
N PHE A 152 23.15 25.85 2.54
CA PHE A 152 22.30 26.00 1.35
C PHE A 152 22.00 27.48 1.04
N MET A 153 21.60 28.25 2.05
CA MET A 153 21.34 29.70 1.87
C MET A 153 22.60 30.45 1.46
N GLN A 154 23.75 30.18 2.08
CA GLN A 154 25.01 30.83 1.71
C GLN A 154 25.41 30.51 0.26
N ALA A 155 25.30 29.25 -0.16
CA ALA A 155 25.59 28.83 -1.53
C ALA A 155 24.64 29.53 -2.52
N ALA A 156 23.35 29.65 -2.19
CA ALA A 156 22.38 30.36 -3.02
C ALA A 156 22.69 31.86 -3.14
N LEU A 157 23.14 32.52 -2.06
CA LEU A 157 23.52 33.93 -2.10
C LEU A 157 24.79 34.19 -2.95
N GLN A 158 25.72 33.22 -3.01
CA GLN A 158 26.94 33.36 -3.80
C GLN A 158 26.70 33.37 -5.32
N THR A 159 25.59 32.79 -5.80
CA THR A 159 25.27 32.78 -7.24
C THR A 159 24.72 34.12 -7.74
N LYS A 160 24.56 35.13 -6.86
CA LYS A 160 23.97 36.46 -7.16
C LYS A 160 22.58 36.38 -7.82
N ALA A 161 21.87 35.27 -7.60
CA ALA A 161 20.49 35.12 -8.03
C ALA A 161 19.53 35.48 -6.89
N ASP A 162 18.43 36.14 -7.21
CA ASP A 162 17.33 36.35 -6.26
C ASP A 162 16.79 35.00 -5.82
N SER A 163 17.19 34.57 -4.62
CA SER A 163 16.93 33.22 -4.11
C SER A 163 15.98 33.27 -2.93
N TYR A 164 14.96 32.41 -2.94
CA TYR A 164 13.98 32.28 -1.88
C TYR A 164 14.00 30.86 -1.31
N LEU A 165 14.07 30.75 0.02
CA LEU A 165 13.90 29.49 0.72
C LEU A 165 12.45 29.40 1.22
N LEU A 166 11.66 28.51 0.61
CA LEU A 166 10.29 28.21 1.05
C LEU A 166 10.27 26.88 1.81
N MET A 167 9.99 26.93 3.10
CA MET A 167 9.76 25.74 3.92
C MET A 167 8.26 25.43 3.97
N VAL A 168 7.87 24.33 3.33
CA VAL A 168 6.48 23.86 3.34
C VAL A 168 6.31 22.82 4.45
N PRO A 169 5.45 23.06 5.45
CA PRO A 169 5.26 22.11 6.54
C PRO A 169 4.57 20.84 6.03
N THR A 170 4.93 19.70 6.62
CA THR A 170 4.30 18.42 6.30
C THR A 170 2.98 18.25 7.06
N LYS A 171 2.08 17.40 6.55
CA LYS A 171 0.77 17.11 7.18
C LYS A 171 0.82 16.83 8.69
N PRO A 172 1.77 16.02 9.23
CA PRO A 172 1.84 15.75 10.68
C PRO A 172 2.02 16.99 11.55
N ILE A 173 2.62 18.07 11.02
CA ILE A 173 2.80 19.33 11.75
C ILE A 173 1.52 20.16 11.68
N VAL A 174 0.92 20.28 10.50
CA VAL A 174 -0.24 21.15 10.26
C VAL A 174 -1.52 20.58 10.88
N TYR A 175 -1.69 19.26 10.85
CA TYR A 175 -2.89 18.56 11.32
C TYR A 175 -2.56 17.56 12.43
N ALA A 176 -1.73 17.99 13.40
CA ALA A 176 -1.25 17.13 14.47
C ALA A 176 -2.41 16.54 15.30
N GLU A 177 -3.49 17.29 15.48
CA GLU A 177 -4.71 16.89 16.16
C GLU A 177 -5.48 15.79 15.43
N LYS A 178 -5.24 15.61 14.12
CA LYS A 178 -5.84 14.53 13.31
C LYS A 178 -5.01 13.25 13.34
N MET A 179 -3.80 13.25 13.89
CA MET A 179 -3.04 12.01 14.10
C MET A 179 -3.72 11.09 15.13
N PRO A 180 -3.42 9.79 15.16
CA PRO A 180 -3.92 8.92 16.23
C PRO A 180 -3.53 9.40 17.63
N ASP A 181 -4.42 9.22 18.60
CA ASP A 181 -4.19 9.73 19.96
C ASP A 181 -2.97 9.07 20.63
N TRP A 182 -2.69 7.81 20.32
CA TRP A 182 -1.48 7.12 20.79
C TRP A 182 -0.20 7.79 20.26
N LEU A 183 -0.20 8.25 19.00
CA LEU A 183 0.94 8.88 18.36
C LEU A 183 1.14 10.31 18.87
N GLN A 184 0.04 11.06 19.02
CA GLN A 184 0.07 12.36 19.68
C GLN A 184 0.62 12.25 21.11
N SER A 185 0.16 11.27 21.88
CA SER A 185 0.60 11.05 23.26
C SER A 185 2.09 10.71 23.33
N GLN A 186 2.60 9.92 22.39
CA GLN A 186 4.04 9.67 22.29
C GLN A 186 4.82 10.93 21.93
N CYS A 187 4.34 11.74 20.99
CA CYS A 187 5.01 12.97 20.57
C CYS A 187 5.12 13.99 21.70
N LYS A 188 4.14 14.05 22.62
CA LYS A 188 4.19 14.92 23.80
C LYS A 188 5.33 14.60 24.78
N LEU A 189 5.95 13.43 24.68
CA LEU A 189 7.10 13.03 25.52
C LEU A 189 8.43 13.65 25.05
N TYR A 190 8.45 14.28 23.88
CA TYR A 190 9.66 14.76 23.22
C TYR A 190 9.52 16.22 22.81
N THR A 191 10.66 16.87 22.60
CA THR A 191 10.72 18.28 22.19
C THR A 191 11.11 18.37 20.72
N PRO A 192 10.25 18.93 19.85
CA PRO A 192 10.53 19.08 18.42
C PRO A 192 11.91 19.70 18.12
N PRO A 193 12.55 19.31 17.00
CA PRO A 193 13.84 19.86 16.58
C PRO A 193 13.76 21.34 16.22
N CYS A 194 12.65 21.74 15.60
CA CYS A 194 12.38 23.11 15.18
C CYS A 194 11.12 23.60 15.92
N GLN A 195 11.26 24.64 16.73
CA GLN A 195 10.14 25.39 17.28
C GLN A 195 9.90 26.58 16.36
N ALA A 196 8.64 26.79 15.98
CA ALA A 196 8.24 27.97 15.21
C ALA A 196 8.26 29.22 16.10
#